data_AF-A0A382J2A8-F1
#
_entry.id   AF-A0A382J2A8-F1
#
_cell.length_a   1.000
_cell.length_b   1.000
_cell.length_c   1.000
_cell.angle_alpha   90.00
_cell.angle_beta   90.00
_cell.angle_gamma   90.00
#
_symmetry.space_group_name_H-M   'P 1'
#
loop_
_entity.id
_entity.type
_entity.pdbx_description
1 polymer ?
#
loop_
_entity_poly.entity_id
_entity_poly.type
_entity_poly.pdbx_seq_one_letter_code
_entity_poly.pdbx_strand_id
1 'polypeptide(L)' 'MKILTESVITTIYGAVDEVNKMLPEEERLEKLPNTFLAGDSGNLDSLGLIN' A
#
# COMPACT_ATOMS: atom_id res chain seq x y z
N MET A 1 -19.84 -12.14 -5.77
CA MET A 1 -18.43 -11.99 -6.16
C MET A 1 -17.75 -10.86 -5.37
N LYS A 2 -17.92 -10.82 -4.04
CA LYS A 2 -17.37 -9.75 -3.17
C LYS A 2 -16.32 -10.30 -2.20
N ILE A 3 -16.59 -11.50 -1.67
CA ILE A 3 -15.71 -12.29 -0.80
C ILE A 3 -14.34 -12.56 -1.45
N LEU A 4 -14.29 -12.81 -2.76
CA LEU A 4 -13.03 -13.11 -3.46
C LEU A 4 -12.11 -11.88 -3.51
N THR A 5 -12.67 -10.70 -3.75
CA THR A 5 -11.91 -9.44 -3.86
C THR A 5 -11.36 -9.02 -2.50
N GLU A 6 -12.17 -9.12 -1.44
CA GLU A 6 -11.73 -8.85 -0.07
C GLU A 6 -10.59 -9.80 0.33
N SER A 7 -10.73 -11.10 0.02
CA SER A 7 -9.67 -12.10 0.28
C SER A 7 -8.37 -11.76 -0.43
N VAL A 8 -8.42 -11.37 -1.72
CA VAL A 8 -7.22 -11.02 -2.50
C VAL A 8 -6.54 -9.78 -1.92
N ILE A 9 -7.31 -8.75 -1.58
CA ILE A 9 -6.78 -7.52 -0.98
C ILE A 9 -6.08 -7.81 0.35
N THR A 10 -6.72 -8.59 1.24
CA THR A 10 -6.11 -8.99 2.51
C THR A 10 -4.84 -9.80 2.30
N THR A 11 -4.81 -10.71 1.34
CA THR A 11 -3.60 -11.49 1.02
C THR A 11 -2.47 -10.59 0.52
N ILE A 12 -2.75 -9.63 -0.37
CA ILE A 12 -1.74 -8.70 -0.89
C ILE A 12 -1.17 -7.84 0.23
N TYR A 13 -2.02 -7.21 1.05
CA TYR A 13 -1.54 -6.38 2.15
C TYR A 13 -0.79 -7.18 3.21
N GLY A 14 -1.22 -8.41 3.51
CA GLY A 14 -0.49 -9.31 4.39
C GLY A 14 0.91 -9.66 3.85
N ALA A 15 1.03 -9.92 2.55
CA ALA A 15 2.33 -10.19 1.93
C ALA A 15 3.26 -8.96 1.96
N VAL A 16 2.74 -7.77 1.67
CA VAL A 16 3.50 -6.51 1.74
C VAL A 16 3.99 -6.27 3.18
N ASP A 17 3.14 -6.51 4.18
CA ASP A 17 3.50 -6.36 5.59
C ASP A 17 4.63 -7.30 6.02
N GLU A 18 4.59 -8.56 5.58
CA GLU A 18 5.64 -9.53 5.91
C GLU A 18 6.97 -9.16 5.26
N VAL A 19 6.96 -8.76 3.98
CA VAL A 19 8.18 -8.29 3.30
C VAL A 19 8.72 -7.02 3.97
N ASN A 20 7.84 -6.08 4.34
CA ASN A 20 8.23 -4.83 4.99
C ASN A 20 8.97 -5.07 6.32
N LYS A 21 8.59 -6.09 7.10
CA LYS A 21 9.29 -6.45 8.34
C LYS A 21 10.68 -7.02 8.11
N MET A 22 10.95 -7.59 6.94
CA MET A 22 12.26 -8.15 6.60
C MET A 22 13.29 -7.08 6.25
N LEU A 23 12.84 -5.87 5.92
CA LEU A 23 13.73 -4.74 5.60
C LEU A 23 14.36 -4.14 6.88
N PRO A 24 15.56 -3.52 6.77
CA PRO A 24 16.14 -2.67 7.81
C PRO A 24 15.17 -1.60 8.26
N GLU A 25 15.24 -1.18 9.53
CA GLU A 25 14.29 -0.23 10.13
C GLU A 25 14.16 1.06 9.32
N GLU A 26 15.27 1.57 8.77
CA GLU A 26 15.31 2.79 7.95
C GLU A 26 14.59 2.66 6.59
N GLU A 27 14.38 1.44 6.11
CA GLU A 27 13.77 1.14 4.81
C GLU A 27 12.32 0.63 4.93
N ARG A 28 11.82 0.46 6.16
CA ARG A 28 10.44 0.00 6.38
C ARG A 28 9.46 1.10 6.02
N LEU A 29 8.41 0.74 5.28
CA LEU A 29 7.24 1.56 5.10
C LEU A 29 6.60 1.85 6.45
N GLU A 30 6.62 3.12 6.86
CA GLU A 30 5.94 3.58 8.06
C GLU A 30 4.42 3.55 7.83
N LYS A 31 3.69 2.86 8.71
CA LYS A 31 2.23 2.82 8.68
C LYS A 31 1.64 4.05 9.36
N LEU A 32 1.97 5.24 8.86
CA LEU A 32 1.34 6.47 9.36
C LEU A 32 0.12 6.78 8.49
N PRO A 33 -1.09 6.88 9.08
CA PRO A 33 -2.30 7.29 8.35
C PRO A 33 -2.19 8.71 7.78
N ASN A 34 -1.21 9.49 8.25
CA ASN A 34 -0.90 10.84 7.80
C ASN A 34 0.35 10.91 6.90
N THR A 35 0.82 9.78 6.37
CA THR A 35 1.92 9.80 5.40
C THR A 35 1.47 10.59 4.18
N PHE A 36 2.11 11.74 3.96
CA PHE A 36 1.81 12.59 2.81
C PHE A 36 2.35 11.91 1.55
N LEU A 37 1.46 11.18 0.88
CA LEU A 37 1.73 10.58 -0.41
C LEU A 37 1.54 11.68 -1.47
N ALA A 38 2.61 12.11 -2.12
CA ALA A 38 2.56 13.00 -3.26
C ALA A 38 3.44 12.45 -4.39
N GLY A 39 2.88 12.37 -5.61
CA GLY A 39 3.69 12.17 -6.81
C GLY A 39 4.41 13.46 -7.19
N ASP A 40 5.39 13.37 -8.09
CA ASP A 40 6.22 14.51 -8.55
C ASP A 40 5.42 15.73 -9.06
N SER A 41 4.14 15.54 -9.44
CA SER A 41 3.23 16.58 -9.92
C SER A 41 2.12 16.96 -8.94
N GLY A 42 2.18 16.49 -7.67
CA GLY A 42 1.10 16.69 -6.69
C GLY A 42 -0.11 15.78 -6.89
N ASN A 43 -0.08 14.89 -7.89
CA ASN A 43 -1.09 13.86 -8.11
C ASN A 43 -0.53 12.47 -7.82
N LEU A 44 -1.28 11.68 -7.05
CA LEU A 44 -1.04 10.25 -6.88
C LEU A 44 -1.67 9.48 -8.05
N ASP A 45 -1.16 9.71 -9.25
CA ASP A 45 -1.73 9.16 -10.49
C ASP A 45 -1.21 7.74 -10.82
N SER A 46 -0.76 6.98 -9.81
CA SER A 46 -0.10 5.68 -10.05
C SER A 46 -1.07 4.52 -10.34
N LEU A 47 -2.39 4.72 -10.25
CA LEU A 47 -3.35 3.64 -10.49
C LEU A 47 -4.53 3.95 -11.42
N GLY A 48 -4.75 5.20 -11.84
CA GLY A 48 -5.88 5.54 -12.73
C GLY A 48 -7.25 5.05 -12.24
N LEU A 49 -7.38 4.73 -10.95
CA LEU A 49 -8.62 4.29 -10.31
C LEU A 49 -9.32 5.52 -9.73
N ILE A 50 -9.78 6.40 -10.60
CA ILE A 50 -10.76 7.42 -10.25
C ILE A 50 -12.11 6.94 -10.80
N ASN A 51 -13.06 6.67 -9.90
CA ASN A 51 -14.50 6.68 -10.17
C ASN A 51 -15.20 7.35 -8.99
#